data_AF-A0A5M9JHU5-F1
#
_entry.id   AF-A0A5M9JHU5-F1
#
_cell.length_a   1.000
_cell.length_b   1.000
_cell.length_c   1.000
_cell.angle_alpha   90.00
_cell.angle_beta   90.00
_cell.angle_gamma   90.00
#
_symmetry.space_group_name_H-M   'P 1'
#
loop_
_entity.id
_entity.type
_entity.pdbx_description
1 polymer ?
#
loop_
_entity_poly.entity_id
_entity_poly.type
_entity_poly.pdbx_seq_one_letter_code
_entity_poly.pdbx_strand_id
1 'polypeptide(L)'
;MGSSQSTPHFPTEAAAKRILLEKIQDMNLDDAEDDYIHVNEKGGAFQNTSRAQWTPLSASRVEKWEEELLSDPKNRLALSALSSADPRTVLTSRVTLNQDQQIFSVKIPFEGAPITNQRQSGRCWLFASTNVFRVALMKRHNLKEFELSQAYLFFWDKLEKSNYFLEQILDTAGEDLDSRLVQTLLSTPVSDGGQWDMVYNLVHKYGLVPQVLYPDSFNAQTSSVINSVITPPNSAKMLSS
;
A
#
# COMPACT_ATOMS: atom_id res chain seq x y z
N MET A 1 -28.96 45.27 -25.35
CA MET A 1 -29.28 44.31 -24.27
C MET A 1 -28.18 43.26 -24.31
N GLY A 2 -27.10 43.33 -23.52
CA GLY A 2 -27.05 43.23 -22.06
C GLY A 2 -26.17 42.02 -21.73
N SER A 3 -24.85 42.15 -21.92
CA SER A 3 -23.86 41.09 -21.70
C SER A 3 -23.31 41.17 -20.27
N SER A 4 -23.77 40.28 -19.40
CA SER A 4 -23.26 40.14 -18.02
C SER A 4 -22.45 38.86 -17.93
N GLN A 5 -21.12 38.95 -18.07
CA GLN A 5 -20.22 37.88 -17.68
C GLN A 5 -19.87 38.06 -16.19
N SER A 6 -20.16 37.06 -15.37
CA SER A 6 -19.78 37.04 -13.95
C SER A 6 -18.29 36.71 -13.82
N THR A 7 -17.48 37.69 -13.44
CA THR A 7 -16.08 37.47 -13.03
C THR A 7 -16.03 36.85 -11.63
N PRO A 8 -15.17 35.85 -11.37
CA PRO A 8 -14.99 35.32 -10.03
C PRO A 8 -14.34 36.39 -9.13
N HIS A 9 -15.05 36.78 -8.07
CA HIS A 9 -14.56 37.74 -7.10
C HIS A 9 -13.62 37.01 -6.12
N PHE A 10 -12.32 37.15 -6.30
CA PHE A 10 -11.35 36.71 -5.30
C PHE A 10 -11.45 37.64 -4.08
N PRO A 11 -11.53 37.12 -2.85
CA PRO A 11 -11.54 37.95 -1.66
C PRO A 11 -10.20 38.69 -1.54
N THR A 12 -10.27 39.98 -1.18
CA THR A 12 -9.07 40.78 -0.92
C THR A 12 -8.28 40.20 0.27
N GLU A 13 -6.97 40.40 0.28
CA GLU A 13 -6.07 39.86 1.31
C GLU A 13 -6.52 40.23 2.74
N ALA A 14 -7.15 41.39 2.92
CA ALA A 14 -7.76 41.82 4.18
C ALA A 14 -8.99 41.00 4.58
N ALA A 15 -9.81 40.55 3.63
CA ALA A 15 -10.95 39.67 3.87
C ALA A 15 -10.49 38.24 4.20
N ALA A 16 -9.47 37.73 3.51
CA ALA A 16 -8.86 36.44 3.81
C ALA A 16 -8.22 36.42 5.22
N LYS A 17 -7.53 37.50 5.61
CA LYS A 17 -6.97 37.67 6.96
C LYS A 17 -8.05 37.73 8.05
N ARG A 18 -9.20 38.36 7.79
CA ARG A 18 -10.34 38.36 8.72
C ARG A 18 -10.95 36.98 8.91
N ILE A 19 -11.17 36.25 7.82
CA ILE A 19 -11.70 34.87 7.88
C ILE A 19 -10.71 33.94 8.61
N LEU A 20 -9.40 34.16 8.45
CA LEU A 20 -8.37 33.42 9.18
C LEU A 20 -8.39 33.75 10.68
N LEU A 21 -8.52 35.03 11.04
CA LEU A 21 -8.61 35.49 12.43
C LEU A 21 -9.87 34.98 13.12
N GLU A 22 -11.00 34.98 12.42
CA GLU A 22 -12.28 34.44 12.89
C GLU A 22 -12.18 32.93 13.11
N LYS A 23 -11.55 32.18 12.17
CA LYS A 23 -11.26 30.76 12.35
C LYS A 23 -10.27 30.45 13.46
N ILE A 24 -9.33 31.34 13.74
CA ILE A 24 -8.38 31.20 14.87
C ILE A 24 -9.10 31.47 16.20
N GLN A 25 -10.05 32.41 16.24
CA GLN A 25 -10.89 32.64 17.41
C GLN A 25 -11.88 31.49 17.66
N ASP A 26 -12.45 30.90 16.62
CA ASP A 26 -13.30 29.70 16.74
C ASP A 26 -12.51 28.44 17.16
N MET A 27 -11.18 28.45 17.03
CA MET A 27 -10.28 27.38 17.50
C MET A 27 -9.78 27.57 18.93
N ASN A 28 -10.16 28.65 19.62
CA ASN A 28 -9.93 28.77 21.07
C ASN A 28 -10.89 27.82 21.80
N LEU A 29 -10.47 26.55 21.87
CA LEU A 29 -10.95 25.59 22.83
C LEU A 29 -10.71 26.15 24.23
N ASP A 30 -11.76 26.14 25.05
CA ASP A 30 -11.71 26.48 26.46
C ASP A 30 -10.54 25.75 27.15
N ASP A 31 -9.82 26.50 28.00
CA ASP A 31 -8.67 26.08 28.82
C ASP A 31 -9.01 24.88 29.72
N ALA A 32 -8.97 23.66 29.16
CA ALA A 32 -8.90 22.42 29.93
C ALA A 32 -7.43 22.00 30.00
N GLU A 33 -6.90 22.04 31.22
CA GLU A 33 -5.50 21.77 31.60
C GLU A 33 -4.83 20.63 30.81
N ASP A 34 -3.65 20.96 30.27
CA ASP A 34 -2.70 20.07 29.61
C ASP A 34 -2.37 18.83 30.45
N ASP A 35 -2.80 17.64 30.01
CA ASP A 35 -2.33 16.36 30.55
C ASP A 35 -1.34 15.72 29.55
N TYR A 36 -0.09 16.18 29.58
CA TYR A 36 1.00 15.56 28.83
C TYR A 36 1.42 14.25 29.51
N ILE A 37 1.40 13.13 28.78
CA ILE A 37 1.92 11.84 29.26
C ILE A 37 3.46 11.91 29.31
N HIS A 38 4.01 12.11 30.52
CA HIS A 38 5.43 11.93 30.77
C HIS A 38 5.79 10.43 30.80
N VAL A 39 6.48 9.94 29.78
CA VAL A 39 7.07 8.59 29.81
C VAL A 39 8.38 8.67 30.61
N ASN A 40 8.30 8.32 31.90
CA ASN A 40 9.47 8.22 32.76
C ASN A 40 10.07 6.80 32.65
N GLU A 41 11.34 6.70 32.27
CA GLU A 41 12.11 5.45 32.28
C GLU A 41 12.40 5.03 33.73
N LYS A 42 11.38 4.48 34.42
CA LYS A 42 11.53 3.58 35.58
C LYS A 42 10.17 3.10 36.08
N GLY A 43 9.87 1.83 35.79
CA GLY A 43 9.09 0.93 36.63
C GLY A 43 7.79 1.47 37.25
N GLY A 44 6.85 1.96 36.44
CA GLY A 44 5.48 2.23 36.87
C GLY A 44 4.53 1.17 36.32
N ALA A 45 3.87 0.41 37.19
CA ALA A 45 2.86 -0.57 36.81
C ALA A 45 1.80 0.08 35.91
N PHE A 46 1.57 -0.50 34.72
CA PHE A 46 0.48 -0.12 33.83
C PHE A 46 -0.84 -0.25 34.62
N GLN A 47 -1.41 0.89 35.02
CA GLN A 47 -2.77 0.91 35.54
C GLN A 47 -3.71 0.53 34.41
N ASN A 48 -4.45 -0.55 34.62
CA ASN A 48 -5.48 -1.08 33.73
C ASN A 48 -6.36 0.07 33.21
N THR A 49 -6.17 0.47 31.96
CA THR A 49 -7.14 1.27 31.22
C THR A 49 -8.45 0.48 31.23
N SER A 50 -9.51 1.09 31.78
CA SER A 50 -10.85 0.54 31.86
C SER A 50 -11.26 -0.09 30.51
N ARG A 51 -11.26 -1.43 30.44
CA ARG A 51 -11.91 -2.13 29.34
C ARG A 51 -13.40 -1.81 29.45
N ALA A 52 -13.92 -0.98 28.54
CA ALA A 52 -15.36 -0.76 28.41
C ALA A 52 -16.05 -2.14 28.40
N GLN A 53 -17.05 -2.32 29.26
CA GLN A 53 -17.75 -3.59 29.34
C GLN A 53 -18.33 -3.94 27.96
N TRP A 54 -17.96 -5.12 27.46
CA TRP A 54 -18.49 -5.61 26.20
C TRP A 54 -20.02 -5.67 26.29
N THR A 55 -20.69 -4.84 25.50
CA THR A 55 -22.15 -4.80 25.47
C THR A 55 -22.63 -5.53 24.22
N PRO A 56 -23.40 -6.62 24.35
CA PRO A 56 -23.95 -7.31 23.19
C PRO A 56 -24.88 -6.37 22.42
N LEU A 57 -24.89 -6.53 21.09
CA LEU A 57 -25.79 -5.79 20.22
C LEU A 57 -27.22 -6.32 20.40
N SER A 58 -28.15 -5.48 20.86
CA SER A 58 -29.55 -5.89 21.01
C SER A 58 -30.30 -5.85 19.68
N ALA A 59 -31.23 -6.78 19.46
CA ALA A 59 -32.06 -6.82 18.25
C ALA A 59 -32.85 -5.52 18.06
N SER A 60 -33.43 -4.98 19.15
CA SER A 60 -34.13 -3.70 19.15
C SER A 60 -33.29 -2.52 18.69
N ARG A 61 -31.96 -2.55 18.91
CA ARG A 61 -31.05 -1.48 18.45
C ARG A 61 -30.77 -1.60 16.96
N VAL A 62 -30.68 -2.83 16.44
CA VAL A 62 -30.49 -3.09 15.01
C VAL A 62 -31.73 -2.74 14.21
N GLU A 63 -32.92 -3.11 14.70
CA GLU A 63 -34.20 -2.73 14.08
C GLU A 63 -34.34 -1.21 13.96
N LYS A 64 -34.01 -0.48 15.02
CA LYS A 64 -34.01 0.99 14.99
C LYS A 64 -33.04 1.55 13.94
N TRP A 65 -31.82 1.00 13.84
CA TRP A 65 -30.86 1.43 12.82
C TRP A 65 -31.32 1.08 11.40
N GLU A 66 -31.99 -0.06 11.20
CA GLU A 66 -32.56 -0.42 9.92
C GLU A 66 -33.66 0.55 9.50
N GLU A 67 -34.58 0.89 10.41
CA GLU A 67 -35.61 1.90 10.19
C GLU A 67 -35.01 3.26 9.85
N GLU A 68 -34.01 3.72 10.63
CA GLU A 68 -33.30 4.98 10.39
C GLU A 68 -32.57 4.96 9.04
N LEU A 69 -31.87 3.87 8.70
CA LEU A 69 -31.13 3.71 7.45
C LEU A 69 -32.09 3.72 6.25
N LEU A 70 -33.18 2.96 6.34
CA LEU A 70 -34.18 2.85 5.28
C LEU A 70 -35.08 4.09 5.22
N SER A 71 -35.03 5.03 6.16
CA SER A 71 -35.83 6.26 6.07
C SER A 71 -35.40 7.16 4.91
N ASP A 72 -34.11 7.17 4.53
CA ASP A 72 -33.58 7.98 3.44
C ASP A 72 -33.70 7.25 2.08
N PRO A 73 -34.38 7.82 1.06
CA PRO A 73 -34.43 7.24 -0.27
C PRO A 73 -33.05 7.04 -0.93
N LYS A 74 -32.04 7.86 -0.59
CA LYS A 74 -30.66 7.68 -1.09
C LYS A 74 -30.04 6.38 -0.59
N ASN A 75 -30.27 6.04 0.68
CA ASN A 75 -29.76 4.80 1.27
C ASN A 75 -30.45 3.58 0.65
N ARG A 76 -31.74 3.66 0.36
CA ARG A 76 -32.46 2.59 -0.37
C ARG A 76 -31.88 2.38 -1.77
N LEU A 77 -31.62 3.47 -2.51
CA LEU A 77 -31.00 3.40 -3.82
C LEU A 77 -29.59 2.79 -3.75
N ALA A 78 -28.77 3.24 -2.78
CA ALA A 78 -27.43 2.71 -2.56
C ALA A 78 -27.47 1.21 -2.21
N LEU A 79 -28.38 0.79 -1.33
CA LEU A 79 -28.54 -0.61 -0.96
C LEU A 79 -28.92 -1.48 -2.17
N SER A 80 -29.86 -1.01 -2.99
CA SER A 80 -30.27 -1.73 -4.21
C SER A 80 -29.14 -1.81 -5.25
N ALA A 81 -28.39 -0.72 -5.43
CA ALA A 81 -27.28 -0.67 -6.39
C ALA A 81 -26.07 -1.52 -5.94
N LEU A 82 -25.67 -1.43 -4.66
CA LEU A 82 -24.50 -2.13 -4.12
C LEU A 82 -24.75 -3.62 -3.87
N SER A 83 -26.01 -4.04 -3.69
CA SER A 83 -26.36 -5.45 -3.55
C SER A 83 -26.47 -6.18 -4.90
N SER A 84 -26.68 -5.45 -6.00
CA SER A 84 -26.90 -6.03 -7.34
C SER A 84 -25.67 -6.01 -8.25
N ALA A 85 -24.61 -5.25 -7.93
CA ALA A 85 -23.43 -5.10 -8.77
C ALA A 85 -22.14 -4.89 -7.95
N ASP A 86 -20.98 -5.02 -8.60
CA ASP A 86 -19.67 -4.73 -7.97
C ASP A 86 -19.63 -3.27 -7.50
N PRO A 87 -19.43 -3.01 -6.19
CA PRO A 87 -19.37 -1.67 -5.63
C PRO A 87 -18.39 -0.75 -6.35
N ARG A 88 -17.26 -1.27 -6.85
CA ARG A 88 -16.25 -0.47 -7.56
C ARG A 88 -16.80 0.12 -8.85
N THR A 89 -17.58 -0.67 -9.58
CA THR A 89 -18.24 -0.23 -10.82
C THR A 89 -19.37 0.75 -10.51
N VAL A 90 -20.19 0.45 -9.49
CA VAL A 90 -21.32 1.29 -9.08
C VAL A 90 -20.86 2.68 -8.63
N LEU A 91 -19.75 2.75 -7.90
CA LEU A 91 -19.20 3.99 -7.35
C LEU A 91 -18.30 4.74 -8.34
N THR A 92 -18.08 4.21 -9.55
CA THR A 92 -17.23 4.87 -10.56
C THR A 92 -17.89 6.16 -11.07
N SER A 93 -17.20 7.29 -10.90
CA SER A 93 -17.64 8.59 -11.41
C SER A 93 -17.29 8.76 -12.88
N ARG A 94 -18.31 8.89 -13.74
CA ARG A 94 -18.12 9.20 -15.16
C ARG A 94 -17.42 10.55 -15.38
N VAL A 95 -17.64 11.53 -14.49
CA VAL A 95 -16.99 12.85 -14.58
C VAL A 95 -15.48 12.71 -14.40
N THR A 96 -15.05 11.89 -13.43
CA THR A 96 -13.63 11.62 -13.19
C THR A 96 -12.99 10.92 -14.38
N LEU A 97 -13.67 9.94 -14.99
CA LEU A 97 -13.18 9.27 -16.20
C LEU A 97 -13.02 10.23 -17.38
N ASN A 98 -13.96 11.17 -17.56
CA ASN A 98 -13.86 12.16 -18.62
C ASN A 98 -12.69 13.14 -18.39
N GLN A 99 -12.38 13.43 -17.13
CA GLN A 99 -11.26 14.30 -16.74
C GLN A 99 -9.90 13.60 -16.83
N ASP A 100 -9.85 12.27 -16.74
CA ASP A 100 -8.62 11.47 -16.77
C ASP A 100 -8.06 11.26 -18.19
N GLN A 101 -7.75 12.37 -18.86
CA GLN A 101 -7.14 12.36 -20.20
C GLN A 101 -5.66 12.03 -20.11
N GLN A 102 -5.22 10.96 -20.79
CA GLN A 102 -3.82 10.50 -20.83
C GLN A 102 -2.94 11.35 -21.78
N ILE A 103 -3.04 12.68 -21.69
CA ILE A 103 -2.33 13.65 -22.52
C ILE A 103 -1.36 14.45 -21.64
N PHE A 104 -0.06 14.28 -21.90
CA PHE A 104 1.01 14.89 -21.11
C PHE A 104 1.85 15.81 -21.99
N SER A 105 2.15 17.03 -21.51
CA SER A 105 2.98 18.02 -22.21
C SER A 105 4.47 17.67 -22.20
N VAL A 106 4.93 16.98 -21.16
CA VAL A 106 6.30 16.50 -20.99
C VAL A 106 6.28 14.98 -20.98
N LYS A 107 7.00 14.37 -21.91
CA LYS A 107 7.13 12.92 -22.05
C LYS A 107 8.60 12.54 -22.21
N ILE A 108 8.95 11.34 -21.78
CA ILE A 108 10.26 10.77 -22.13
C ILE A 108 10.27 10.51 -23.64
N PRO A 109 11.33 10.90 -24.39
CA PRO A 109 11.35 10.73 -25.84
C PRO A 109 11.37 9.28 -26.33
N PHE A 110 11.77 8.35 -25.46
CA PHE A 110 11.91 6.93 -25.76
C PHE A 110 11.32 6.12 -24.62
N GLU A 111 10.29 5.35 -24.92
CA GLU A 111 9.60 4.47 -23.98
C GLU A 111 10.10 3.03 -24.14
N GLY A 112 10.03 2.25 -23.05
CA GLY A 112 10.42 0.85 -23.08
C GLY A 112 9.36 -0.02 -23.76
N ALA A 113 9.79 -0.93 -24.63
CA ALA A 113 8.94 -1.93 -25.27
C ALA A 113 9.57 -3.33 -25.15
N PRO A 114 8.77 -4.41 -25.02
CA PRO A 114 7.30 -4.42 -24.90
C PRO A 114 6.79 -4.00 -23.52
N ILE A 115 5.48 -3.82 -23.36
CA ILE A 115 4.86 -3.68 -22.03
C ILE A 115 5.07 -4.99 -21.25
N THR A 116 5.59 -4.87 -20.03
CA THR A 116 5.93 -6.00 -19.17
C THR A 116 4.77 -6.38 -18.23
N ASN A 117 4.66 -7.64 -17.82
CA ASN A 117 3.60 -8.09 -16.92
C ASN A 117 4.13 -9.04 -15.83
N GLN A 118 4.06 -8.61 -14.56
CA GLN A 118 4.50 -9.41 -13.41
C GLN A 118 3.56 -10.58 -13.06
N ARG A 119 2.35 -10.61 -13.65
CA ARG A 119 1.30 -11.60 -13.41
C ARG A 119 0.95 -11.70 -11.91
N GLN A 120 0.82 -12.91 -11.37
CA GLN A 120 0.41 -13.18 -9.99
C GLN A 120 1.64 -13.29 -9.08
N SER A 121 2.48 -12.26 -9.09
CA SER A 121 3.66 -12.15 -8.24
C SER A 121 3.83 -10.74 -7.69
N GLY A 122 4.53 -10.58 -6.56
CA GLY A 122 4.78 -9.29 -5.91
C GLY A 122 6.03 -8.55 -6.42
N ARG A 123 6.41 -8.75 -7.69
CA ARG A 123 7.69 -8.30 -8.26
C ARG A 123 7.69 -6.87 -8.83
N CYS A 124 6.69 -6.05 -8.52
CA CYS A 124 6.50 -4.71 -9.12
C CYS A 124 7.76 -3.84 -9.03
N TRP A 125 8.49 -3.90 -7.90
CA TRP A 125 9.73 -3.18 -7.67
C TRP A 125 10.88 -3.60 -8.62
N LEU A 126 10.98 -4.88 -8.95
CA LEU A 126 11.93 -5.39 -9.97
C LEU A 126 11.52 -4.95 -11.38
N PHE A 127 10.23 -5.05 -11.70
CA PHE A 127 9.70 -4.62 -13.00
C PHE A 127 9.87 -3.11 -13.21
N ALA A 128 9.54 -2.29 -12.21
CA ALA A 128 9.70 -0.84 -12.28
C ALA A 128 11.17 -0.45 -12.49
N SER A 129 12.08 -1.04 -11.72
CA SER A 129 13.52 -0.73 -11.82
C SER A 129 14.10 -1.17 -13.17
N THR A 130 13.82 -2.40 -13.60
CA THR A 130 14.30 -2.91 -14.90
C THR A 130 13.66 -2.17 -16.09
N ASN A 131 12.42 -1.67 -15.95
CA ASN A 131 11.78 -0.82 -16.94
C ASN A 131 12.46 0.54 -17.11
N VAL A 132 13.06 1.10 -16.04
CA VAL A 132 13.90 2.30 -16.14
C VAL A 132 15.23 1.96 -16.83
N PHE A 133 15.89 0.87 -16.43
CA PHE A 133 17.21 0.51 -16.96
C PHE A 133 17.19 0.18 -18.45
N ARG A 134 16.16 -0.55 -18.91
CA ARG A 134 16.07 -1.00 -20.31
C ARG A 134 15.98 0.15 -21.30
N VAL A 135 15.37 1.29 -20.92
CA VAL A 135 15.24 2.47 -21.79
C VAL A 135 16.62 2.97 -22.22
N ALA A 136 17.57 3.07 -21.28
CA ALA A 136 18.94 3.48 -21.59
C ALA A 136 19.67 2.47 -22.48
N LEU A 137 19.49 1.17 -22.23
CA LEU A 137 20.10 0.10 -23.02
C LEU A 137 19.54 0.04 -24.45
N MET A 138 18.22 0.14 -24.59
CA MET A 138 17.55 0.17 -25.89
C MET A 138 18.04 1.35 -26.72
N LYS A 139 18.13 2.55 -26.12
CA LYS A 139 18.65 3.75 -26.79
C LYS A 139 20.11 3.58 -27.20
N ARG A 140 20.96 3.04 -26.32
CA ARG A 140 22.39 2.84 -26.58
C ARG A 140 22.65 1.83 -27.70
N HIS A 141 21.87 0.75 -27.77
CA HIS A 141 22.06 -0.34 -28.72
C HIS A 141 21.10 -0.30 -29.91
N ASN A 142 20.32 0.78 -30.06
CA ASN A 142 19.32 0.97 -31.12
C ASN A 142 18.34 -0.22 -31.23
N LEU A 143 17.84 -0.69 -30.09
CA LEU A 143 16.90 -1.83 -30.02
C LEU A 143 15.47 -1.33 -30.01
N LYS A 144 14.62 -1.94 -30.85
CA LYS A 144 13.17 -1.67 -30.86
C LYS A 144 12.47 -2.25 -29.64
N GLU A 145 12.84 -3.47 -29.25
CA GLU A 145 12.24 -4.20 -28.14
C GLU A 145 13.35 -4.85 -27.31
N PHE A 146 13.27 -4.70 -25.98
CA PHE A 146 14.22 -5.29 -25.06
C PHE A 146 13.63 -5.41 -23.65
N GLU A 147 13.99 -6.48 -22.97
CA GLU A 147 13.60 -6.72 -21.59
C GLU A 147 14.80 -7.33 -20.83
N LEU A 148 14.97 -6.90 -19.59
CA LEU A 148 15.90 -7.49 -18.64
C LEU A 148 15.17 -8.55 -17.83
N SER A 149 15.88 -9.62 -17.46
CA SER A 149 15.25 -10.70 -16.71
C SER A 149 14.90 -10.31 -15.29
N GLN A 150 13.61 -10.14 -15.02
CA GLN A 150 13.12 -9.94 -13.66
C GLN A 150 13.13 -11.26 -12.88
N ALA A 151 12.95 -12.40 -13.56
CA ALA A 151 13.08 -13.73 -12.94
C ALA A 151 14.50 -14.01 -12.43
N TYR A 152 15.52 -13.51 -13.11
CA TYR A 152 16.91 -13.63 -12.67
C TYR A 152 17.14 -12.90 -11.35
N LEU A 153 16.73 -11.63 -11.26
CA LEU A 153 16.82 -10.86 -10.01
C LEU A 153 15.94 -11.46 -8.92
N PHE A 154 14.75 -11.94 -9.27
CA PHE A 154 13.82 -12.56 -8.32
C PHE A 154 14.37 -13.84 -7.69
N PHE A 155 15.10 -14.65 -8.47
CA PHE A 155 15.78 -15.84 -7.94
C PHE A 155 16.80 -15.46 -6.86
N TRP A 156 17.70 -14.51 -7.17
CA TRP A 156 18.70 -14.06 -6.22
C TRP A 156 18.10 -13.35 -5.01
N ASP A 157 17.07 -12.54 -5.21
CA ASP A 157 16.32 -11.89 -4.12
C ASP A 157 15.77 -12.91 -3.12
N LYS A 158 15.11 -13.98 -3.60
CA LYS A 158 14.61 -15.03 -2.70
C LYS A 158 15.73 -15.74 -1.94
N LEU A 159 16.85 -16.00 -2.62
CA LEU A 159 17.98 -16.67 -1.99
C LEU A 159 18.61 -15.78 -0.89
N GLU A 160 18.86 -14.51 -1.21
CA GLU A 160 19.43 -13.53 -0.27
C GLU A 160 18.51 -13.27 0.91
N LYS A 161 17.20 -13.15 0.67
CA LYS A 161 16.21 -13.02 1.76
C LYS A 161 16.16 -14.25 2.66
N SER A 162 16.26 -15.45 2.09
CA SER A 162 16.31 -16.67 2.87
C SER A 162 17.54 -16.70 3.77
N ASN A 163 18.71 -16.30 3.23
CA ASN A 163 19.93 -16.16 4.02
C ASN A 163 19.80 -15.08 5.10
N TYR A 164 19.33 -13.88 4.72
CA TYR A 164 19.11 -12.77 5.65
C TYR A 164 18.19 -13.17 6.80
N PHE A 165 17.08 -13.85 6.51
CA PHE A 165 16.18 -14.36 7.53
C PHE A 165 16.89 -15.29 8.52
N LEU A 166 17.73 -16.23 8.04
CA LEU A 166 18.49 -17.12 8.92
C LEU A 166 19.45 -16.35 9.83
N GLU A 167 20.16 -15.36 9.28
CA GLU A 167 21.03 -14.47 10.08
C GLU A 167 20.22 -13.68 11.12
N GLN A 168 19.04 -13.17 10.77
CA GLN A 168 18.17 -12.48 11.74
C GLN A 168 17.68 -13.41 12.85
N ILE A 169 17.44 -14.70 12.58
CA ILE A 169 17.09 -15.68 13.62
C ILE A 169 18.29 -15.97 14.54
N LEU A 170 19.51 -16.02 13.99
CA LEU A 170 20.72 -16.17 14.81
C LEU A 170 20.94 -14.93 15.70
N ASP A 171 20.78 -13.73 15.15
CA ASP A 171 20.91 -12.47 15.90
C ASP A 171 19.86 -12.33 17.00
N THR A 172 18.67 -12.92 16.80
CA THR A 172 17.55 -12.88 17.76
C THR A 172 17.38 -14.16 18.57
N ALA A 173 18.34 -15.08 18.53
CA ALA A 173 18.26 -16.37 19.21
C ALA A 173 18.14 -16.27 20.74
N GLY A 174 18.52 -15.13 21.31
CA GLY A 174 18.37 -14.84 22.74
C GLY A 174 17.04 -14.19 23.13
N GLU A 175 16.19 -13.81 22.18
CA GLU A 175 14.86 -13.26 22.45
C GLU A 175 13.79 -14.34 22.63
N ASP A 176 12.74 -14.01 23.38
CA ASP A 176 11.59 -14.91 23.54
C ASP A 176 10.91 -15.16 22.19
N LEU A 177 10.47 -16.41 21.97
CA LEU A 177 9.78 -16.81 20.74
C LEU A 177 8.50 -15.99 20.50
N ASP A 178 7.80 -15.61 21.57
CA ASP A 178 6.56 -14.82 21.52
C ASP A 178 6.83 -13.30 21.48
N SER A 179 8.10 -12.89 21.43
CA SER A 179 8.45 -11.48 21.24
C SER A 179 7.88 -10.97 19.93
N ARG A 180 7.48 -9.70 19.92
CA ARG A 180 6.95 -9.04 18.72
C ARG A 180 7.93 -9.14 17.55
N LEU A 181 9.23 -9.03 17.82
CA LEU A 181 10.27 -9.08 16.80
C LEU A 181 10.35 -10.47 16.15
N VAL A 182 10.52 -11.53 16.94
CA VAL A 182 10.62 -12.90 16.43
C VAL A 182 9.34 -13.31 15.71
N GLN A 183 8.16 -12.98 16.25
CA GLN A 183 6.88 -13.23 15.57
C GLN A 183 6.76 -12.49 14.23
N THR A 184 7.28 -11.27 14.12
CA THR A 184 7.30 -10.52 12.85
C THR A 184 8.26 -11.15 11.84
N LEU A 185 9.44 -11.60 12.28
CA LEU A 185 10.39 -12.31 11.41
C LEU A 185 9.79 -13.61 10.86
N LEU A 186 9.09 -14.36 11.71
CA LEU A 186 8.46 -15.64 11.36
C LEU A 186 7.17 -15.47 10.53
N SER A 187 6.52 -14.31 10.54
CA SER A 187 5.23 -14.15 9.84
C SER A 187 5.37 -14.14 8.32
N THR A 188 6.44 -13.55 7.78
CA THR A 188 6.67 -13.48 6.32
C THR A 188 8.17 -13.38 6.01
N PRO A 189 8.94 -14.45 6.22
CA PRO A 189 10.40 -14.42 6.12
C PRO A 189 10.90 -14.21 4.69
N VAL A 190 10.20 -14.72 3.67
CA VAL A 190 10.61 -14.57 2.27
C VAL A 190 9.46 -14.07 1.40
N SER A 191 9.15 -12.77 1.51
CA SER A 191 8.16 -12.10 0.67
C SER A 191 8.72 -11.74 -0.72
N ASP A 192 7.84 -11.55 -1.70
CA ASP A 192 8.24 -11.09 -3.05
C ASP A 192 8.63 -9.60 -3.08
N GLY A 193 8.06 -8.79 -2.19
CA GLY A 193 8.22 -7.34 -2.20
C GLY A 193 9.62 -6.90 -1.78
N GLY A 194 10.04 -5.72 -2.23
CA GLY A 194 11.35 -5.17 -1.91
C GLY A 194 11.41 -3.67 -2.15
N GLN A 195 12.57 -3.09 -1.89
CA GLN A 195 12.83 -1.66 -2.01
C GLN A 195 13.98 -1.40 -2.99
N TRP A 196 14.17 -0.13 -3.36
CA TRP A 196 15.19 0.29 -4.32
C TRP A 196 16.61 -0.17 -3.93
N ASP A 197 17.00 0.00 -2.68
CA ASP A 197 18.35 -0.36 -2.23
C ASP A 197 18.62 -1.86 -2.35
N MET A 198 17.58 -2.69 -2.23
CA MET A 198 17.68 -4.13 -2.47
C MET A 198 17.93 -4.43 -3.95
N VAL A 199 17.30 -3.68 -4.87
CA VAL A 199 17.60 -3.80 -6.31
C VAL A 199 19.05 -3.43 -6.57
N TYR A 200 19.52 -2.31 -5.98
CA TYR A 200 20.91 -1.90 -6.10
C TYR A 200 21.86 -3.02 -5.64
N ASN A 201 21.62 -3.61 -4.46
CA ASN A 201 22.44 -4.69 -3.93
C ASN A 201 22.47 -5.91 -4.86
N LEU A 202 21.31 -6.32 -5.40
CA LEU A 202 21.21 -7.45 -6.32
C LEU A 202 21.94 -7.16 -7.64
N VAL A 203 21.73 -5.98 -8.23
CA VAL A 203 22.38 -5.58 -9.48
C VAL A 203 23.88 -5.40 -9.29
N HIS A 204 24.32 -4.86 -8.15
CA HIS A 204 25.73 -4.69 -7.85
C HIS A 204 26.44 -6.04 -7.71
N LYS A 205 25.82 -7.01 -7.05
CA LYS A 205 26.41 -8.33 -6.77
C LYS A 205 26.29 -9.31 -7.94
N TYR A 206 25.14 -9.34 -8.62
CA TYR A 206 24.80 -10.35 -9.62
C TYR A 206 24.67 -9.80 -11.04
N GLY A 207 24.62 -8.48 -11.19
CA GLY A 207 24.44 -7.83 -12.48
C GLY A 207 23.02 -8.01 -13.03
N LEU A 208 22.93 -7.92 -14.35
CA LEU A 208 21.69 -7.97 -15.12
C LEU A 208 21.88 -8.86 -16.33
N VAL A 209 20.83 -9.57 -16.72
CA VAL A 209 20.82 -10.41 -17.92
C VAL A 209 19.61 -10.09 -18.80
N PRO A 210 19.71 -10.21 -20.14
CA PRO A 210 18.55 -10.16 -21.01
C PRO A 210 17.50 -11.22 -20.68
N GLN A 211 16.22 -10.88 -20.83
CA GLN A 211 15.09 -11.78 -20.59
C GLN A 211 15.18 -13.08 -21.39
N VAL A 212 15.74 -13.03 -22.61
CA VAL A 212 15.91 -14.21 -23.48
C VAL A 212 16.88 -15.26 -22.90
N LEU A 213 17.78 -14.88 -22.01
CA LEU A 213 18.73 -15.81 -21.38
C LEU A 213 18.15 -16.47 -20.12
N TYR A 214 17.19 -15.82 -19.47
CA TYR A 214 16.58 -16.31 -18.25
C TYR A 214 15.08 -15.93 -18.24
N PRO A 215 14.23 -16.70 -18.93
CA PRO A 215 12.82 -16.36 -19.05
C PRO A 215 12.03 -16.62 -17.76
N ASP A 216 10.88 -15.97 -17.63
CA ASP A 216 9.93 -16.15 -16.53
C ASP A 216 9.43 -17.61 -16.43
N SER A 217 9.80 -18.32 -15.36
CA SER A 217 9.27 -19.65 -15.04
C SER A 217 7.86 -19.57 -14.45
N PHE A 218 7.18 -20.72 -14.31
CA PHE A 218 5.86 -20.78 -13.66
C PHE A 218 5.87 -20.13 -12.26
N ASN A 219 6.88 -20.46 -11.44
CA ASN A 219 7.00 -19.92 -10.07
C ASN A 219 7.31 -18.42 -10.05
N ALA A 220 7.91 -17.86 -11.10
CA ALA A 220 8.09 -16.42 -11.23
C ALA A 220 6.76 -15.71 -11.55
N GLN A 221 5.88 -16.37 -12.31
CA GLN A 221 4.59 -15.83 -12.74
C GLN A 221 3.48 -16.00 -11.69
N THR A 222 3.56 -17.05 -10.89
CA THR A 222 2.63 -17.38 -9.81
C THR A 222 3.44 -17.84 -8.59
N SER A 223 3.79 -16.89 -7.72
CA SER A 223 4.77 -17.11 -6.64
C SER A 223 4.17 -17.62 -5.33
N SER A 224 2.85 -17.68 -5.20
CA SER A 224 2.18 -18.10 -3.96
C SER A 224 2.60 -19.50 -3.51
N VAL A 225 2.71 -20.44 -4.44
CA VAL A 225 3.09 -21.84 -4.15
C VAL A 225 4.54 -21.90 -3.66
N ILE A 226 5.49 -21.30 -4.40
CA ILE A 226 6.90 -21.32 -3.96
C ILE A 226 7.09 -20.60 -2.62
N ASN A 227 6.35 -19.51 -2.37
CA ASN A 227 6.38 -18.82 -1.08
C ASN A 227 5.86 -19.70 0.06
N SER A 228 4.80 -20.47 -0.17
CA SER A 228 4.29 -21.42 0.82
C SER A 228 5.22 -22.61 1.08
N VAL A 229 6.05 -22.99 0.10
CA VAL A 229 7.03 -24.08 0.28
C VAL A 229 8.26 -23.58 1.04
N ILE A 230 8.75 -22.38 0.73
CA ILE A 230 9.91 -21.77 1.42
C ILE A 230 9.50 -21.32 2.84
N THR A 231 8.31 -20.75 2.96
CA THR A 231 7.68 -20.36 4.23
C THR A 231 6.46 -21.25 4.45
N PRO A 232 6.64 -22.47 5.01
CA PRO A 232 5.49 -23.26 5.42
C PRO A 232 4.65 -22.44 6.42
N PRO A 233 3.32 -22.39 6.25
CA PRO A 233 2.47 -21.69 7.20
C PRO A 233 2.71 -22.25 8.60
N ASN A 234 2.94 -21.35 9.56
CA ASN A 234 3.27 -21.68 10.95
C ASN A 234 2.43 -22.87 11.46
N SER A 235 3.07 -24.03 11.56
CA SER A 235 2.56 -25.23 12.25
C SER A 235 2.45 -25.02 13.77
N ALA A 236 2.79 -23.84 14.28
CA ALA A 236 2.50 -23.40 15.65
C ALA A 236 0.99 -23.42 15.99
N LYS A 237 0.08 -23.41 15.00
CA LYS A 237 -1.35 -23.67 15.24
C LYS A 237 -1.75 -25.15 15.30
N MET A 238 -0.86 -26.08 14.95
CA MET A 238 -1.14 -27.52 14.94
C MET A 238 -0.71 -28.25 16.22
N LEU A 239 0.06 -27.60 17.09
CA LEU A 239 0.53 -28.18 18.36
C LEU A 239 -0.28 -27.73 19.59
N SER A 240 -1.37 -26.98 19.39
CA SER A 240 -2.24 -26.49 20.47
C SER A 240 -3.67 -27.08 20.44
N SER A 241 -3.85 -28.26 19.86
CA SER A 241 -5.14 -28.98 19.83
C SER A 241 -4.99 -30.42 20.28
#